data_AF-A0A2D5N8S9-F1
#
_entry.id   AF-A0A2D5N8S9-F1
#
_cell.length_a   1.000
_cell.length_b   1.000
_cell.length_c   1.000
_cell.angle_alpha   90.00
_cell.angle_beta   90.00
_cell.angle_gamma   90.00
#
_symmetry.space_group_name_H-M   'P 1'
#
loop_
_entity.id
_entity.type
_entity.pdbx_description
1 polymer ?
#
loop_
_entity_poly.entity_id
_entity_poly.type
_entity_poly.pdbx_seq_one_letter_code
_entity_poly.pdbx_strand_id
1 'polypeptide(L)'
;MKFRSIIGVLVLLFFLSPKVKAQEASDSSVVEEIVVFSTRGINPSGARYHLDGCRYLKNGQIKVDERQALNRGLLPCSVCLPDRASALPFLRTKSIESRPKAFRKCVFKTKTGAKCEREALLDHRYCELHKSRGKKTKRKR
;
A
#
# COMPACT_ATOMS: atom_id res chain seq x y z
N MET A 1 6.37 60.62 20.53
CA MET A 1 5.37 59.80 21.26
C MET A 1 4.30 59.20 20.32
N LYS A 2 4.68 58.36 19.35
CA LYS A 2 3.74 57.73 18.41
C LYS A 2 3.71 56.18 18.51
N PHE A 3 4.71 55.57 19.13
CA PHE A 3 4.79 54.12 19.34
C PHE A 3 3.83 53.58 20.40
N ARG A 4 3.49 54.39 21.43
CA ARG A 4 2.52 54.00 22.47
C ARG A 4 1.09 53.83 21.94
N SER A 5 0.74 54.54 20.86
CA SER A 5 -0.59 54.46 20.25
C SER A 5 -0.78 53.21 19.38
N ILE A 6 0.30 52.72 18.73
CA ILE A 6 0.26 51.53 17.87
C ILE A 6 0.12 50.25 18.72
N ILE A 7 0.77 50.20 19.88
CA ILE A 7 0.67 49.06 20.81
C ILE A 7 -0.76 48.95 21.35
N GLY A 8 -1.41 50.06 21.67
CA GLY A 8 -2.81 50.08 22.12
C GLY A 8 -3.80 49.52 21.09
N VAL A 9 -3.58 49.81 19.80
CA VAL A 9 -4.43 49.33 18.70
C VAL A 9 -4.21 47.83 18.45
N LEU A 10 -2.98 47.33 18.54
CA LEU A 10 -2.69 45.89 18.40
C LEU A 10 -3.27 45.04 19.54
N VAL A 11 -3.29 45.57 20.77
CA VAL A 11 -3.92 44.88 21.90
C VAL A 11 -5.45 44.83 21.74
N LEU A 12 -6.07 45.90 21.24
CA LEU A 12 -7.51 45.90 20.93
C LEU A 12 -7.87 44.91 19.80
N LEU A 13 -6.98 44.82 18.80
CA LEU A 13 -6.86 43.75 17.79
C LEU A 13 -7.06 42.33 18.33
N PHE A 14 -6.38 42.03 19.42
CA PHE A 14 -6.30 40.68 19.97
C PHE A 14 -7.55 40.29 20.78
N PHE A 15 -8.17 41.26 21.46
CA PHE A 15 -9.36 41.03 22.30
C PHE A 15 -10.69 40.99 21.54
N LEU A 16 -10.76 41.47 20.28
CA LEU A 16 -11.93 41.34 19.40
C LEU A 16 -11.91 40.06 18.55
N SER A 17 -11.17 39.04 18.94
CA SER A 17 -11.32 37.72 18.33
C SER A 17 -12.72 37.19 18.61
N PRO A 18 -13.60 36.99 17.61
CA PRO A 18 -14.88 36.34 17.85
C PRO A 18 -14.57 34.95 18.41
N LYS A 19 -15.04 34.64 19.62
CA LYS A 19 -15.02 33.27 20.14
C LYS A 19 -15.79 32.42 19.14
N VAL A 20 -15.05 31.71 18.29
CA VAL A 20 -15.61 30.81 17.30
C VAL A 20 -16.35 29.71 18.06
N LYS A 21 -17.67 29.72 17.94
CA LYS A 21 -18.63 28.84 18.61
C LYS A 21 -18.63 27.42 18.01
N ALA A 22 -17.46 26.94 17.58
CA ALA A 22 -17.30 25.67 16.90
C ALA A 22 -17.00 24.51 17.86
N GLN A 23 -16.91 24.77 19.17
CA GLN A 23 -16.46 23.80 20.16
C GLN A 23 -17.59 23.21 21.04
N GLU A 24 -18.86 23.45 20.69
CA GLU A 24 -20.02 22.97 21.48
C GLU A 24 -20.98 22.06 20.70
N ALA A 25 -20.58 21.55 19.53
CA ALA A 25 -21.20 20.33 19.03
C ALA A 25 -20.60 19.17 19.81
N SER A 26 -21.26 18.78 20.90
CA SER A 26 -21.01 17.50 21.56
C SER A 26 -21.26 16.40 20.55
N ASP A 27 -20.20 16.03 19.83
CA ASP A 27 -20.19 14.88 18.93
C ASP A 27 -20.51 13.67 19.81
N SER A 28 -21.74 13.16 19.69
CA SER A 28 -22.19 11.99 20.44
C SER A 28 -21.44 10.79 19.87
N SER A 29 -20.18 10.65 20.26
CA SER A 29 -19.30 9.59 19.81
C SER A 29 -19.56 8.32 20.61
N VAL A 30 -20.82 7.89 20.70
CA VAL A 30 -21.11 6.48 21.00
C VAL A 30 -21.12 5.78 19.65
N VAL A 31 -19.95 5.71 19.03
CA VAL A 31 -19.72 4.79 17.93
C VAL A 31 -19.60 3.43 18.59
N GLU A 32 -20.59 2.56 18.40
CA GLU A 32 -20.47 1.16 18.78
C GLU A 32 -19.22 0.59 18.11
N GLU A 33 -18.17 0.45 18.91
CA GLU A 33 -16.86 0.11 18.40
C GLU A 33 -16.86 -1.38 18.05
N ILE A 34 -16.85 -1.66 16.75
CA ILE A 34 -16.95 -3.03 16.25
C ILE A 34 -15.70 -3.80 16.71
N VAL A 35 -15.92 -4.75 17.61
CA VAL A 35 -14.87 -5.66 18.10
C VAL A 35 -14.51 -6.63 16.99
N VAL A 36 -13.24 -6.62 16.59
CA VAL A 36 -12.71 -7.47 15.53
C VAL A 36 -11.49 -8.25 16.01
N PHE A 37 -11.14 -9.31 15.29
CA PHE A 37 -10.07 -10.23 15.65
C PHE A 37 -8.97 -10.23 14.59
N SER A 38 -7.71 -10.24 15.03
CA SER A 38 -6.52 -10.39 14.18
C SER A 38 -5.72 -11.64 14.54
N THR A 39 -5.05 -12.24 13.56
CA THR A 39 -4.18 -13.41 13.78
C THR A 39 -2.80 -12.99 14.29
N ARG A 40 -2.22 -13.73 15.24
CA ARG A 40 -0.85 -13.50 15.73
C ARG A 40 0.18 -13.64 14.58
N GLY A 41 0.81 -12.52 14.20
CA GLY A 41 1.85 -12.44 13.17
C GLY A 41 1.36 -11.82 11.86
N ILE A 42 2.01 -10.76 11.39
CA ILE A 42 1.74 -10.09 10.12
C ILE A 42 2.30 -10.96 9.00
N ASN A 43 1.52 -11.91 8.48
CA ASN A 43 1.84 -12.57 7.21
C ASN A 43 1.12 -11.81 6.05
N PRO A 44 1.55 -11.93 4.79
CA PRO A 44 0.95 -11.21 3.64
C PRO A 44 -0.55 -11.52 3.38
N SER A 45 -1.06 -12.63 3.93
CA SER A 45 -2.48 -13.01 4.06
C SER A 45 -3.10 -12.74 5.45
N GLY A 46 -2.29 -12.38 6.46
CA GLY A 46 -2.63 -12.11 7.87
C GLY A 46 -2.65 -10.63 8.26
N ALA A 47 -2.51 -9.73 7.29
CA ALA A 47 -2.78 -8.30 7.46
C ALA A 47 -4.28 -7.99 7.34
N ARG A 48 -5.15 -8.82 7.94
CA ARG A 48 -6.60 -8.65 7.88
C ARG A 48 -7.26 -8.78 9.24
N TYR A 49 -8.33 -8.02 9.46
CA TYR A 49 -9.21 -8.16 10.62
C TYR A 49 -10.50 -8.90 10.25
N HIS A 50 -11.03 -9.63 11.22
CA HIS A 50 -12.11 -10.60 11.07
C HIS A 50 -13.20 -10.39 12.13
N LEU A 51 -14.42 -10.88 11.86
CA LEU A 51 -15.42 -11.09 12.90
C LEU A 51 -15.13 -12.40 13.64
N ASP A 52 -15.73 -12.56 14.83
CA ASP A 52 -15.63 -13.81 15.60
C ASP A 52 -16.14 -14.99 14.77
N GLY A 53 -15.52 -16.16 14.94
CA GLY A 53 -15.90 -17.38 14.23
C GLY A 53 -15.55 -17.44 12.74
N CYS A 54 -14.76 -16.50 12.20
CA CYS A 54 -14.31 -16.59 10.81
C CYS A 54 -13.47 -17.86 10.56
N ARG A 55 -13.75 -18.58 9.46
CA ARG A 55 -12.98 -19.78 9.05
C ARG A 55 -11.47 -19.57 8.88
N TYR A 56 -11.04 -18.33 8.66
CA TYR A 56 -9.62 -17.96 8.51
C TYR A 56 -8.97 -17.50 9.80
N LEU A 57 -9.78 -17.32 10.86
CA LEU A 57 -9.31 -16.94 12.18
C LEU A 57 -8.71 -18.18 12.85
N LYS A 58 -7.39 -18.20 12.98
CA LYS A 58 -6.64 -19.30 13.61
C LYS A 58 -6.46 -19.07 15.12
N ASN A 59 -5.97 -20.10 15.81
CA ASN A 59 -5.63 -20.03 17.24
C ASN A 59 -4.66 -18.87 17.51
N GLY A 60 -4.92 -18.10 18.58
CA GLY A 60 -4.14 -16.89 18.92
C GLY A 60 -4.74 -15.60 18.37
N GLN A 61 -6.00 -15.36 18.71
CA GLN A 61 -6.77 -14.19 18.27
C GLN A 61 -6.53 -13.02 19.23
N ILE A 62 -6.43 -11.80 18.69
CA ILE A 62 -6.35 -10.59 19.49
C ILE A 62 -7.61 -9.78 19.22
N LYS A 63 -8.41 -9.55 20.27
CA LYS A 63 -9.54 -8.61 20.24
C LYS A 63 -8.98 -7.20 20.11
N VAL A 64 -9.38 -6.51 19.04
CA VAL A 64 -8.99 -5.15 18.74
C VAL A 64 -10.18 -4.41 18.17
N ASP A 65 -10.16 -3.10 18.29
CA ASP A 65 -11.18 -2.26 17.69
C ASP A 65 -10.93 -2.11 16.20
N GLU A 66 -11.99 -1.94 15.40
CA GLU A 66 -11.84 -1.75 13.96
C GLU A 66 -10.94 -0.54 13.64
N ARG A 67 -11.08 0.58 14.34
CA ARG A 67 -10.23 1.76 14.15
C ARG A 67 -8.78 1.44 14.45
N GLN A 68 -8.53 0.70 15.52
CA GLN A 68 -7.19 0.27 15.88
C GLN A 68 -6.61 -0.70 14.85
N ALA A 69 -7.42 -1.59 14.28
CA ALA A 69 -7.02 -2.50 13.21
C ALA A 69 -6.62 -1.72 11.94
N LEU A 70 -7.42 -0.74 11.53
CA LEU A 70 -7.13 0.12 10.39
C LEU A 70 -5.85 0.96 10.62
N ASN A 71 -5.67 1.51 11.81
CA ASN A 71 -4.45 2.26 12.17
C ASN A 71 -3.19 1.37 12.14
N ARG A 72 -3.33 0.07 12.41
CA ARG A 72 -2.26 -0.93 12.26
C ARG A 72 -2.04 -1.37 10.81
N GLY A 73 -2.78 -0.83 9.86
CA GLY A 73 -2.70 -1.18 8.43
C GLY A 73 -3.37 -2.52 8.10
N LEU A 74 -4.26 -3.02 8.97
CA LEU A 74 -5.02 -4.24 8.69
C LEU A 74 -6.19 -3.94 7.75
N LEU A 75 -6.40 -4.80 6.77
CA LEU A 75 -7.50 -4.73 5.82
C LEU A 75 -8.72 -5.55 6.30
N PRO A 76 -9.95 -5.23 5.89
CA PRO A 76 -11.10 -6.07 6.18
C PRO A 76 -10.99 -7.43 5.47
N CYS A 77 -11.44 -8.49 6.17
CA CYS A 77 -11.65 -9.80 5.58
C CYS A 77 -12.77 -9.75 4.54
N SER A 78 -12.50 -10.16 3.30
CA SER A 78 -13.51 -10.20 2.23
C SER A 78 -14.63 -11.22 2.45
N VAL A 79 -14.47 -12.15 3.40
CA VAL A 79 -15.50 -13.12 3.76
C VAL A 79 -16.38 -12.62 4.90
N CYS A 80 -15.79 -11.96 5.92
CA CYS A 80 -16.57 -11.41 7.03
C CYS A 80 -17.24 -10.08 6.69
N LEU A 81 -16.54 -9.26 5.90
CA LEU A 81 -16.85 -7.85 5.69
C LEU A 81 -16.76 -7.53 4.18
N PRO A 82 -17.66 -8.09 3.36
CA PRO A 82 -17.60 -7.93 1.91
C PRO A 82 -17.73 -6.47 1.48
N ASP A 83 -18.63 -5.71 2.12
CA ASP A 83 -18.88 -4.29 1.78
C ASP A 83 -17.68 -3.39 2.11
N ARG A 84 -17.03 -3.62 3.25
CA ARG A 84 -15.82 -2.88 3.62
C ARG A 84 -14.64 -3.27 2.74
N ALA A 85 -14.55 -4.54 2.37
CA ALA A 85 -13.50 -5.04 1.50
C ALA A 85 -13.64 -4.55 0.06
N SER A 86 -14.85 -4.30 -0.43
CA SER A 86 -15.07 -3.73 -1.77
C SER A 86 -14.79 -2.23 -1.80
N ALA A 87 -15.06 -1.51 -0.71
CA ALA A 87 -14.83 -0.06 -0.57
C ALA A 87 -13.34 0.35 -0.47
N LEU A 88 -12.40 -0.60 -0.35
CA LEU A 88 -10.95 -0.35 -0.32
C LEU A 88 -10.23 -0.81 -1.61
N PRO A 89 -10.62 -0.33 -2.82
CA PRO A 89 -9.94 -0.71 -4.05
C PRO A 89 -8.52 -0.10 -4.12
N PHE A 90 -8.30 1.07 -3.49
CA PHE A 90 -7.02 1.79 -3.55
C PHE A 90 -5.86 1.07 -2.83
N LEU A 91 -6.13 0.27 -1.79
CA LEU A 91 -5.12 -0.55 -1.10
C LEU A 91 -4.84 -1.89 -1.81
N ARG A 92 -5.69 -2.26 -2.78
CA ARG A 92 -5.49 -3.42 -3.66
C ARG A 92 -4.83 -3.05 -4.98
N THR A 93 -4.40 -1.81 -5.17
CA THR A 93 -3.63 -1.46 -6.37
C THR A 93 -2.33 -2.25 -6.30
N LYS A 94 -2.32 -3.42 -6.96
CA LYS A 94 -1.12 -4.21 -7.23
C LYS A 94 -0.10 -3.21 -7.73
N SER A 95 0.99 -3.01 -6.99
CA SER A 95 2.03 -2.10 -7.45
C SER A 95 2.41 -2.59 -8.84
N ILE A 96 2.04 -1.80 -9.85
CA ILE A 96 2.57 -1.95 -11.19
C ILE A 96 3.94 -1.29 -11.13
N GLU A 97 4.78 -1.75 -10.20
CA GLU A 97 6.18 -1.45 -10.23
C GLU A 97 6.71 -2.20 -11.44
N SER A 98 6.82 -1.48 -12.56
CA SER A 98 7.53 -1.96 -13.73
C SER A 98 8.91 -2.35 -13.24
N ARG A 99 9.21 -3.66 -13.22
CA ARG A 99 10.53 -4.15 -12.82
C ARG A 99 11.59 -3.35 -13.56
N PRO A 100 12.65 -2.88 -12.89
CA PRO A 100 13.69 -2.11 -13.55
C PRO A 100 14.24 -2.92 -14.72
N LYS A 101 14.32 -2.27 -15.90
CA LYS A 101 14.88 -2.87 -17.11
C LYS A 101 16.35 -3.18 -16.86
N ALA A 102 16.65 -4.45 -16.58
CA ALA A 102 18.03 -4.88 -16.41
C ALA A 102 18.72 -4.85 -17.80
N PHE A 103 19.62 -3.89 -17.99
CA PHE A 103 20.50 -3.84 -19.15
C PHE A 103 21.47 -5.01 -19.08
N ARG A 104 21.25 -6.00 -19.94
CA ARG A 104 22.06 -7.22 -20.02
C ARG A 104 22.58 -7.42 -21.43
N LYS A 105 23.82 -7.88 -21.55
CA LYS A 105 24.45 -8.21 -22.85
C LYS A 105 23.99 -9.58 -23.34
N CYS A 106 24.05 -9.80 -24.65
CA CYS A 106 23.73 -11.06 -25.28
C CYS A 106 24.68 -12.18 -24.83
N VAL A 107 24.14 -13.34 -24.47
CA VAL A 107 24.93 -14.48 -23.95
C VAL A 107 25.62 -15.28 -25.09
N PHE A 108 25.26 -15.04 -26.35
CA PHE A 108 25.73 -15.82 -27.49
C PHE A 108 27.24 -15.67 -27.75
N LYS A 109 27.93 -16.76 -28.11
CA LYS A 109 29.32 -16.76 -28.57
C LYS A 109 29.39 -16.85 -30.09
N THR A 110 30.15 -15.98 -30.74
CA THR A 110 30.38 -15.97 -32.18
C THR A 110 31.15 -17.22 -32.63
N LYS A 111 31.24 -17.43 -33.95
CA LYS A 111 32.06 -18.53 -34.52
C LYS A 111 33.53 -18.44 -34.10
N THR A 112 34.03 -17.23 -33.88
CA THR A 112 35.38 -16.96 -33.38
C THR A 112 35.53 -17.18 -31.87
N GLY A 113 34.45 -17.51 -31.15
CA GLY A 113 34.44 -17.76 -29.71
C GLY A 113 34.22 -16.52 -28.84
N ALA A 114 34.27 -15.31 -29.42
CA ALA A 114 34.03 -14.06 -28.71
C ALA A 114 32.56 -13.94 -28.25
N LYS A 115 32.32 -13.27 -27.13
CA LYS A 115 30.94 -12.96 -26.68
C LYS A 115 30.31 -11.88 -27.55
N CYS A 116 29.02 -12.01 -27.81
CA CYS A 116 28.26 -10.99 -28.51
C CYS A 116 28.12 -9.73 -27.63
N GLU A 117 28.55 -8.59 -28.15
CA GLU A 117 28.55 -7.32 -27.41
C GLU A 117 27.19 -6.61 -27.39
N ARG A 118 26.27 -7.00 -28.28
CA ARG A 118 24.95 -6.38 -28.38
C ARG A 118 24.10 -6.64 -27.14
N GLU A 119 23.19 -5.71 -26.88
CA GLU A 119 22.21 -5.84 -25.82
C GLU A 119 21.25 -7.01 -26.08
N ALA A 120 20.88 -7.70 -25.00
CA ALA A 120 19.85 -8.72 -25.06
C ALA A 120 18.47 -8.09 -24.97
N LEU A 121 17.49 -8.76 -25.57
CA LEU A 121 16.11 -8.35 -25.49
C LEU A 121 15.58 -8.39 -24.05
N LEU A 122 14.57 -7.57 -23.77
CA LEU A 122 13.88 -7.49 -22.49
C LEU A 122 13.48 -8.87 -21.95
N ASP A 123 12.90 -9.70 -22.82
CA ASP A 123 12.34 -11.00 -22.44
C ASP A 123 13.25 -12.19 -22.81
N HIS A 124 14.41 -11.95 -23.43
CA HIS A 124 15.31 -13.01 -23.87
C HIS A 124 16.78 -12.80 -23.49
N ARG A 125 17.53 -13.89 -23.36
CA ARG A 125 18.98 -13.88 -23.08
C ARG A 125 19.85 -13.50 -24.29
N TYR A 126 19.22 -13.24 -25.43
CA TYR A 126 19.87 -13.03 -26.71
C TYR A 126 19.43 -11.71 -27.35
N CYS A 127 20.30 -11.15 -28.19
CA CYS A 127 19.96 -10.02 -29.05
C CYS A 127 19.05 -10.47 -30.22
N GLU A 128 18.55 -9.51 -30.99
CA GLU A 128 17.63 -9.79 -32.10
C GLU A 128 18.16 -10.80 -33.12
N LEU A 129 19.46 -10.75 -33.44
CA LEU A 129 20.06 -11.71 -34.38
C LEU A 129 20.20 -13.12 -33.81
N HIS A 130 20.19 -13.28 -32.49
CA HIS A 130 20.37 -14.56 -31.82
C HIS A 130 19.11 -15.05 -31.09
N LYS A 131 17.97 -14.35 -31.22
CA LYS A 131 16.70 -14.69 -30.54
C LYS A 131 16.18 -16.09 -30.90
N SER A 132 16.42 -16.55 -32.13
CA SER A 132 15.99 -17.87 -32.61
C SER A 132 16.75 -19.04 -31.96
N ARG A 133 17.97 -18.82 -31.45
CA ARG A 133 18.80 -19.89 -30.86
C ARG A 133 18.36 -20.30 -29.46
N GLY A 134 17.52 -19.50 -28.81
CA GLY A 134 16.87 -19.86 -27.54
C GLY A 134 15.66 -20.78 -27.69
N LYS A 135 15.04 -20.83 -28.88
CA LYS A 135 13.93 -21.75 -29.16
C LYS A 135 14.48 -23.10 -29.63
N LYS A 136 14.90 -23.96 -28.70
CA LYS A 136 14.87 -25.40 -28.98
C LYS A 136 13.39 -25.78 -29.04
N THR A 137 12.80 -25.78 -30.24
CA THR A 137 11.51 -26.45 -30.44
C THR A 137 11.70 -27.90 -30.01
N LYS A 138 11.04 -28.33 -28.94
CA LYS A 138 10.95 -29.75 -28.61
C LYS A 138 10.42 -30.43 -29.87
N ARG A 139 11.24 -31.22 -30.56
CA ARG A 139 10.76 -32.09 -31.64
C ARG A 139 9.71 -32.99 -30.99
N LYS A 140 8.45 -32.86 -31.43
CA LYS A 140 7.40 -33.82 -31.09
C LYS A 140 7.90 -35.18 -31.58
N ARG A 141 8.16 -36.08 -30.63
CA ARG A 141 8.33 -37.51 -30.93
C ARG A 141 6.96 -38.08 -31.23
#